data_AF-A0A7X0GTX6-F1
#
_entry.id   AF-A0A7X0GTX6-F1
#
_cell.length_a   1.000
_cell.length_b   1.000
_cell.length_c   1.000
_cell.angle_alpha   90.00
_cell.angle_beta   90.00
_cell.angle_gamma   90.00
#
_symmetry.space_group_name_H-M   'P 1'
#
loop_
_entity.id
_entity.type
_entity.pdbx_description
1 polymer ?
#
loop_
_entity_poly.entity_id
_entity_poly.type
_entity_poly.pdbx_seq_one_letter_code
_entity_poly.pdbx_strand_id
1 'polypeptide(L)'
;MTPSVMGGAYAGLWPGSEPAAERGVRVEAVSVQSDAALLTEVSRLADLGVVFARVAETYPLDAAAEAHTRLAEGGLPGRIVLIP
;
A
#
# COMPACT_ATOMS: atom_id res chain seq x y z
N MET A 1 7.38 27.79 -28.98
CA MET A 1 7.31 27.50 -27.53
C MET A 1 6.29 26.39 -27.34
N THR A 2 6.71 25.13 -27.43
CA THR A 2 5.82 23.97 -27.26
C THR A 2 5.51 23.79 -25.78
N PRO A 3 4.23 23.68 -25.36
CA PRO A 3 3.91 23.46 -23.96
C PRO A 3 4.49 22.11 -23.51
N SER A 4 5.35 22.16 -22.49
CA SER A 4 5.90 20.97 -21.86
C SER A 4 4.77 20.31 -21.07
N VAL A 5 4.22 19.21 -21.58
CA VAL A 5 3.21 18.42 -20.87
C VAL A 5 3.95 17.64 -19.78
N MET A 6 3.89 18.10 -18.53
CA MET A 6 4.38 17.35 -17.38
C MET A 6 3.46 16.14 -17.16
N GLY A 7 3.72 15.05 -17.88
CA GLY A 7 2.95 13.81 -17.77
C GLY A 7 3.13 13.21 -16.37
N GLY A 8 2.05 13.18 -15.59
CA GLY A 8 1.99 12.51 -14.29
C GLY A 8 1.44 11.09 -14.39
N ALA A 9 1.44 10.37 -13.26
CA ALA A 9 0.74 9.11 -13.10
C ALA A 9 -0.12 9.12 -11.84
N TYR A 10 -1.31 8.56 -11.93
CA TYR A 10 -2.21 8.26 -10.82
C TYR A 10 -2.38 6.75 -10.74
N ALA A 11 -2.20 6.20 -9.54
CA ALA A 11 -2.50 4.81 -9.22
C ALA A 11 -3.50 4.77 -8.06
N GLY A 12 -4.68 4.19 -8.29
CA GLY A 12 -5.73 4.00 -7.28
C GLY A 12 -5.88 2.54 -6.88
N LEU A 13 -6.38 2.28 -5.66
CA LEU A 13 -6.64 0.91 -5.16
C LEU A 13 -8.14 0.53 -5.21
N TRP A 14 -8.97 1.37 -5.83
CA TRP A 14 -10.39 1.14 -6.03
C TRP A 14 -10.70 1.05 -7.52
N PRO A 15 -10.58 -0.15 -8.13
CA PRO A 15 -10.97 -0.35 -9.51
C PRO A 15 -12.42 0.07 -9.77
N GLY A 16 -12.65 0.82 -10.84
CA GLY A 16 -13.96 1.38 -11.22
C GLY A 16 -14.32 2.71 -10.56
N SER A 17 -13.47 3.26 -9.69
CA SER A 17 -13.65 4.60 -9.08
C SER A 17 -12.53 5.57 -9.45
N GLU A 18 -11.83 5.30 -10.55
CA GLU A 18 -10.71 6.11 -11.01
C GLU A 18 -11.21 7.46 -11.55
N PRO A 19 -10.47 8.56 -11.30
CA PRO A 19 -10.79 9.84 -11.90
C PRO A 19 -10.53 9.82 -13.41
N ALA A 20 -11.16 10.74 -14.15
CA ALA A 20 -10.86 10.92 -15.57
C ALA A 20 -9.40 11.35 -15.78
N ALA A 21 -8.77 10.82 -16.83
CA ALA A 21 -7.43 11.23 -17.22
C ALA A 21 -7.44 12.67 -17.76
N GLU A 22 -6.75 13.57 -17.07
CA GLU A 22 -6.63 14.99 -17.47
C GLU A 22 -5.16 15.39 -17.63
N ARG A 23 -4.89 16.45 -18.41
CA ARG A 23 -3.55 17.07 -18.54
C ARG A 23 -2.43 16.08 -18.91
N GLY A 24 -2.75 14.98 -19.59
CA GLY A 24 -1.79 13.94 -19.96
C GLY A 24 -1.36 13.02 -18.81
N VAL A 25 -2.09 13.01 -17.68
CA VAL A 25 -1.86 12.07 -16.57
C VAL A 25 -2.32 10.68 -16.96
N ARG A 26 -1.45 9.67 -16.79
CA ARG A 26 -1.85 8.26 -16.90
C ARG A 26 -2.60 7.85 -15.64
N VAL A 27 -3.78 7.25 -15.80
CA VAL A 27 -4.61 6.76 -14.71
C VAL A 27 -4.62 5.23 -14.76
N GLU A 28 -4.24 4.60 -13.66
CA GLU A 28 -4.27 3.15 -13.50
C GLU A 28 -5.00 2.82 -12.20
N ALA A 29 -5.89 1.82 -12.24
CA ALA A 29 -6.33 1.16 -11.03
C ALA A 29 -5.57 -0.14 -10.83
N VAL A 30 -5.05 -0.27 -9.62
CA VAL A 30 -4.34 -1.43 -9.17
C VAL A 30 -5.27 -2.21 -8.26
N SER A 31 -5.37 -3.51 -8.50
CA SER A 31 -5.99 -4.45 -7.58
C SER A 31 -4.93 -5.36 -6.99
N VAL A 32 -5.19 -5.92 -5.81
CA VAL A 32 -4.28 -6.88 -5.19
C VAL A 32 -4.24 -8.14 -6.05
N GLN A 33 -3.05 -8.53 -6.49
CA GLN A 33 -2.79 -9.76 -7.23
C GLN A 33 -1.92 -10.70 -6.38
N SER A 34 -2.23 -11.99 -6.42
CA SER A 34 -1.37 -13.01 -5.83
C SER A 34 -0.23 -13.33 -6.80
N ASP A 35 0.87 -12.59 -6.69
CA ASP A 35 2.07 -12.76 -7.52
C ASP A 35 3.27 -13.15 -6.65
N ALA A 36 3.66 -14.42 -6.73
CA ALA A 36 4.76 -14.97 -5.95
C ALA A 36 6.14 -14.42 -6.36
N ALA A 37 6.34 -14.11 -7.65
CA ALA A 37 7.60 -13.57 -8.14
C ALA A 37 7.79 -12.14 -7.62
N LEU A 38 6.72 -11.33 -7.69
CA LEU A 38 6.74 -9.98 -7.14
C LEU A 38 6.94 -10.00 -5.61
N LEU A 39 6.25 -10.88 -4.89
CA LEU A 39 6.42 -11.00 -3.44
C LEU A 39 7.86 -11.39 -3.06
N THR A 40 8.48 -12.29 -3.83
CA THR A 40 9.88 -12.69 -3.63
C THR A 40 10.81 -11.49 -3.77
N GLU A 41 10.60 -10.67 -4.80
CA GLU A 41 11.43 -9.47 -5.02
C GLU A 41 11.22 -8.42 -3.93
N VAL A 42 9.98 -8.20 -3.49
CA VAL A 42 9.69 -7.28 -2.38
C VAL A 42 10.34 -7.77 -1.08
N SER A 43 10.32 -9.08 -0.82
CA SER A 43 11.01 -9.67 0.33
C SER A 43 12.52 -9.41 0.27
N ARG A 44 13.14 -9.64 -0.89
CA ARG A 44 14.57 -9.38 -1.09
C ARG A 44 14.91 -7.90 -0.86
N LEU A 45 14.07 -6.98 -1.33
CA LEU A 45 14.25 -5.55 -1.11
C LEU A 45 14.08 -5.17 0.37
N ALA A 46 13.22 -5.88 1.11
CA ALA A 46 13.07 -5.71 2.55
C ALA A 46 14.31 -6.19 3.31
N ASP A 47 14.88 -7.34 2.93
CA ASP A 47 16.12 -7.86 3.50
C ASP A 47 17.31 -6.90 3.28
N LEU A 48 17.32 -6.19 2.14
CA LEU A 48 18.31 -5.15 1.85
C LEU A 48 18.03 -3.81 2.53
N GLY A 49 16.91 -3.67 3.26
CA GLY A 49 16.51 -2.42 3.92
C GLY A 49 16.04 -1.32 2.96
N VAL A 50 15.78 -1.65 1.68
CA VAL A 50 15.24 -0.71 0.68
C VAL A 50 13.74 -0.49 0.90
N VAL A 51 13.02 -1.55 1.30
CA VAL A 51 11.61 -1.52 1.65
C VAL A 51 11.45 -1.86 3.12
N PHE A 52 10.56 -1.17 3.83
CA PHE A 52 10.33 -1.43 5.26
C PHE A 52 8.84 -1.40 5.56
N ALA A 53 8.40 -2.39 6.34
CA ALA A 53 7.06 -2.36 6.93
C ALA A 53 7.04 -1.34 8.07
N ARG A 54 6.16 -0.35 7.98
CA ARG A 54 5.88 0.54 9.10
C ARG A 54 4.98 -0.19 10.09
N VAL A 55 5.53 -0.56 11.24
CA VAL A 55 4.77 -1.13 12.35
C VAL A 55 4.35 0.01 13.28
N ALA A 56 3.05 0.15 13.50
CA ALA A 56 2.51 1.14 14.42
C ALA A 56 2.43 0.58 15.84
N GLU A 57 1.87 -0.63 15.98
CA GLU A 57 1.62 -1.29 17.25
C GLU A 57 1.79 -2.81 17.09
N THR A 58 2.05 -3.50 18.19
CA THR A 58 2.19 -4.96 18.24
C THR A 58 1.31 -5.53 19.34
N TYR A 59 0.64 -6.65 19.07
CA TYR A 59 -0.22 -7.35 20.03
C TYR A 59 0.16 -8.82 20.08
N PRO A 60 0.03 -9.51 21.21
CA PRO A 60 0.12 -10.97 21.22
C PRO A 60 -1.01 -11.58 20.39
N LEU A 61 -0.79 -12.78 19.84
CA LEU A 61 -1.74 -13.44 18.93
C LEU A 61 -3.10 -13.71 19.60
N ASP A 62 -3.11 -13.96 20.91
CA ASP A 62 -4.33 -14.16 21.70
C ASP A 62 -5.17 -12.87 21.88
N ALA A 63 -4.55 -11.69 21.68
CA ALA A 63 -5.22 -10.39 21.68
C ALA A 63 -5.65 -9.92 20.29
N ALA A 64 -5.75 -10.82 19.30
CA ALA A 64 -6.15 -10.48 17.93
C ALA A 64 -7.48 -9.70 17.84
N ALA A 65 -8.44 -9.99 18.72
CA ALA A 65 -9.72 -9.29 18.77
C ALA A 65 -9.55 -7.80 19.17
N GLU A 66 -8.70 -7.54 20.16
CA GLU A 66 -8.37 -6.17 20.61
C GLU A 66 -7.63 -5.41 19.52
N ALA A 67 -6.62 -6.04 18.91
CA ALA A 67 -5.88 -5.50 17.77
C ALA A 67 -6.83 -5.10 16.62
N HIS A 68 -7.83 -5.94 16.33
CA HIS A 68 -8.81 -5.66 15.27
C HIS A 68 -9.73 -4.47 15.62
N THR A 69 -10.19 -4.38 16.87
CA THR A 69 -10.94 -3.20 17.35
C THR A 69 -10.12 -1.93 17.20
N ARG A 70 -8.86 -1.94 17.65
CA ARG A 70 -7.93 -0.82 17.53
C ARG A 70 -7.70 -0.40 16.09
N LEU A 71 -7.55 -1.36 15.18
CA LEU A 71 -7.40 -1.09 13.74
C LEU A 71 -8.63 -0.38 13.16
N ALA A 72 -9.83 -0.79 13.57
CA ALA A 72 -11.09 -0.24 13.08
C ALA A 72 -11.31 1.24 13.48
N GLU A 73 -10.71 1.69 14.58
CA GLU A 73 -10.72 3.10 14.99
C GLU A 73 -9.93 4.00 14.01
N GLY A 74 -9.02 3.42 13.22
CA GLY A 74 -8.21 4.13 12.25
C GLY A 74 -7.09 4.98 12.86
N GLY A 75 -6.52 5.88 12.03
CA GLY A 75 -5.49 6.85 12.46
C GLY A 75 -4.09 6.27 12.72
N LEU A 76 -3.87 4.98 12.43
CA LEU A 76 -2.57 4.34 12.64
C LEU A 76 -1.56 4.75 11.55
N PRO A 77 -0.33 5.15 11.91
CA PRO A 77 0.71 5.52 10.95
C PRO A 77 1.41 4.30 10.30
N GLY A 78 0.81 3.10 10.39
CA GLY A 78 1.41 1.82 10.02
C GLY A 78 0.47 0.64 10.24
N ARG A 79 1.03 -0.57 10.21
CA ARG A 79 0.32 -1.83 10.43
C ARG A 79 0.35 -2.23 11.90
N ILE A 80 -0.68 -2.96 12.32
CA ILE A 80 -0.62 -3.76 13.55
C ILE A 80 -0.02 -5.11 13.20
N VAL A 81 0.93 -5.59 14.01
CA VAL A 81 1.54 -6.92 13.88
C VAL A 81 1.14 -7.77 15.08
N LEU A 82 0.69 -9.00 14.80
CA LEU A 82 0.47 -9.99 15.84
C LEU A 82 1.74 -10.81 16.07
N ILE A 83 2.18 -10.90 17.32
CA ILE A 83 3.34 -11.70 17.73
C ILE A 83 2.88 -13.00 18.41
N PRO A 84 3.48 -14.16 18.10
CA PRO A 84 3.14 -15.44 18.72
C PRO A 84 3.34 -15.46 20.24
#